data_AF-A0A9X3Z0C8-F1
#
_entry.id   AF-A0A9X3Z0C8-F1
#
_cell.length_a   1.000
_cell.length_b   1.000
_cell.length_c   1.000
_cell.angle_alpha   90.00
_cell.angle_beta   90.00
_cell.angle_gamma   90.00
#
_symmetry.space_group_name_H-M   'P 1'
#
loop_
_entity.id
_entity.type
_entity.pdbx_description
1 polymer ?
#
loop_
_entity_poly.entity_id
_entity_poly.type
_entity_poly.pdbx_seq_one_letter_code
_entity_poly.pdbx_strand_id
1 'polypeptide(L)'
;MILRGRFTTRRKVLLGAIVLILAWLAYAWSVGMAITQGVEFKDMDWNNDGTASRDEIAQSFYAVAVKKTVEGKRHCDLFYWRSTDAQIRVDCRTVFSTSDDKAAAKP
;
A
#
# COMPACT_ATOMS: atom_id res chain seq x y z
N MET A 1 -22.20 29.66 14.11
CA MET A 1 -21.26 29.23 15.17
C MET A 1 -21.58 27.80 15.60
N ILE A 2 -20.91 26.78 15.04
CA ILE A 2 -21.24 25.35 15.28
C ILE A 2 -20.31 24.70 16.34
N LEU A 3 -19.46 25.46 17.04
CA LEU A 3 -18.43 24.90 17.93
C LEU A 3 -18.48 25.47 19.36
N ARG A 4 -19.66 25.44 20.00
CA ARG A 4 -19.82 25.78 21.43
C ARG A 4 -20.26 24.61 22.32
N GLY A 5 -19.88 23.39 21.95
CA GLY A 5 -19.95 22.22 22.85
C GLY A 5 -18.60 21.93 23.46
N ARG A 6 -18.49 21.85 24.80
CA ARG A 6 -17.27 21.35 25.47
C ARG A 6 -16.95 19.95 24.93
N PHE A 7 -15.75 19.77 24.38
CA PHE A 7 -15.26 18.43 24.01
C PHE A 7 -15.20 17.56 25.26
N THR A 8 -16.11 16.60 25.36
CA THR A 8 -16.12 15.63 26.47
C THR A 8 -14.82 14.81 26.43
N THR A 9 -14.38 14.31 27.59
CA THR A 9 -13.14 13.50 27.69
C THR A 9 -13.15 12.33 26.70
N ARG A 10 -14.31 11.67 26.54
CA ARG A 10 -14.50 10.60 25.53
C ARG A 10 -14.17 11.06 24.11
N ARG A 11 -14.65 12.24 23.69
CA ARG A 11 -14.36 12.78 22.36
C ARG A 11 -12.89 13.16 22.20
N LYS A 12 -12.22 13.65 23.24
CA LYS A 12 -10.77 13.92 23.21
C LYS A 12 -9.96 12.65 23.04
N VAL A 13 -10.32 11.58 23.76
CA VAL A 13 -9.67 10.26 23.62
C VAL A 13 -9.88 9.70 22.21
N LEU A 14 -11.12 9.75 21.69
CA LEU A 14 -11.42 9.33 20.33
C LEU A 14 -10.62 10.13 19.30
N LEU A 15 -10.54 11.46 19.43
CA LEU A 15 -9.71 12.28 18.55
C LEU A 15 -8.23 11.90 18.64
N GLY A 16 -7.71 11.68 19.85
CA GLY A 16 -6.34 11.22 20.04
C GLY A 16 -6.07 9.89 19.33
N ALA A 17 -6.98 8.92 19.46
CA ALA A 17 -6.88 7.64 18.76
C ALA A 17 -6.92 7.81 17.23
N ILE A 18 -7.81 8.66 16.70
CA ILE A 18 -7.87 8.94 15.26
C ILE A 18 -6.56 9.57 14.77
N VAL A 19 -6.03 10.56 15.48
CA VAL A 19 -4.76 11.20 15.11
C VAL A 19 -3.61 10.19 15.12
N LEU A 20 -3.57 9.27 16.09
CA LEU A 20 -2.57 8.20 16.12
C LEU A 20 -2.69 7.25 14.93
N ILE A 21 -3.91 6.84 14.57
CA ILE A 21 -4.15 5.97 13.40
C ILE A 21 -3.72 6.69 12.12
N LEU A 22 -4.07 7.97 11.95
CA LEU A 22 -3.68 8.75 10.78
C LEU A 22 -2.16 8.94 10.69
N ALA A 23 -1.50 9.20 11.83
CA ALA A 23 -0.05 9.29 11.89
C ALA A 23 0.61 7.95 11.50
N TRP A 24 0.07 6.83 11.98
CA TRP A 24 0.55 5.50 11.61
C TRP A 24 0.35 5.22 10.11
N LEU A 25 -0.82 5.56 9.54
CA LEU A 25 -1.08 5.41 8.10
C LEU A 25 -0.13 6.27 7.24
N ALA A 26 0.12 7.51 7.66
CA ALA A 26 1.06 8.39 6.97
C ALA A 26 2.48 7.81 6.97
N TYR A 27 2.93 7.30 8.12
CA TYR A 27 4.19 6.59 8.23
C TYR A 27 4.22 5.33 7.34
N ALA A 28 3.20 4.49 7.42
CA ALA A 28 3.10 3.25 6.66
C ALA A 28 3.14 3.48 5.15
N TRP A 29 2.44 4.50 4.68
CA TRP A 29 2.49 4.93 3.28
C TRP A 29 3.89 5.43 2.89
N SER A 30 4.52 6.25 3.74
CA SER A 30 5.85 6.82 3.45
C SER A 30 6.95 5.77 3.31
N VAL A 31 6.86 4.66 4.05
CA VAL A 31 7.83 3.55 4.00
C VAL A 31 7.40 2.42 3.06
N GLY A 32 6.33 2.62 2.30
CA GLY A 32 5.88 1.68 1.27
C GLY A 32 5.30 0.37 1.81
N MET A 33 4.71 0.33 3.01
CA MET A 33 4.16 -0.91 3.57
C MET A 33 3.09 -1.49 2.65
N ALA A 34 3.17 -2.80 2.35
CA ALA A 34 2.37 -3.43 1.30
C ALA A 34 0.86 -3.19 1.46
N ILE A 35 0.34 -3.17 2.70
CA ILE A 35 -1.07 -2.89 2.96
C ILE A 35 -1.54 -1.52 2.46
N THR A 36 -0.66 -0.52 2.45
CA THR A 36 -0.98 0.86 2.02
C THR A 36 -0.82 1.09 0.52
N GLN A 37 -0.31 0.09 -0.21
CA GLN A 37 0.08 0.22 -1.61
C GLN A 37 -0.92 -0.37 -2.60
N GLY A 38 -2.08 -0.84 -2.11
CA GLY A 38 -3.17 -1.37 -2.94
C GLY A 38 -2.95 -2.81 -3.41
N VAL A 39 -2.22 -3.61 -2.63
CA VAL A 39 -1.97 -5.03 -2.92
C VAL A 39 -3.21 -5.84 -2.54
N GLU A 40 -3.68 -6.72 -3.43
CA GLU A 40 -4.82 -7.58 -3.13
C GLU A 40 -4.44 -8.69 -2.15
N PHE A 41 -5.38 -9.12 -1.29
CA PHE A 41 -5.09 -10.16 -0.30
C PHE A 41 -4.64 -11.49 -0.92
N LYS A 42 -5.19 -11.87 -2.08
CA LYS A 42 -4.77 -13.09 -2.79
C LYS A 42 -3.31 -13.02 -3.28
N ASP A 43 -2.78 -11.81 -3.45
CA ASP A 43 -1.42 -11.56 -3.90
C ASP A 43 -0.47 -11.32 -2.72
N MET A 44 -0.89 -11.67 -1.49
CA MET A 44 -0.06 -11.62 -0.28
C MET A 44 0.55 -12.97 0.10
N ASP A 45 0.62 -13.91 -0.84
CA ASP A 45 1.44 -15.11 -0.68
C ASP A 45 2.92 -14.71 -0.80
N TRP A 46 3.60 -14.57 0.35
CA TRP A 46 4.98 -14.09 0.44
C TRP A 46 5.98 -15.24 0.44
N ASN A 47 5.56 -16.41 0.92
CA ASN A 47 6.38 -17.61 0.94
C ASN A 47 6.26 -18.44 -0.36
N ASN A 48 5.34 -18.06 -1.25
CA ASN A 48 5.05 -18.69 -2.53
C ASN A 48 4.58 -20.15 -2.40
N ASP A 49 3.76 -20.44 -1.38
CA ASP A 49 3.16 -21.77 -1.17
C ASP A 49 1.83 -21.98 -1.94
N GLY A 50 1.37 -20.94 -2.65
CA GLY A 50 0.16 -20.95 -3.47
C GLY A 50 -1.09 -20.47 -2.74
N THR A 51 -0.99 -20.10 -1.45
CA THR A 51 -2.12 -19.63 -0.66
C THR A 51 -1.76 -18.42 0.19
N ALA A 52 -2.60 -17.38 0.16
CA ALA A 52 -2.43 -16.23 1.05
C ALA A 52 -3.08 -16.50 2.42
N SER A 53 -2.28 -16.73 3.44
CA SER A 53 -2.72 -16.97 4.81
C SER A 53 -3.01 -15.67 5.59
N ARG A 54 -3.72 -15.78 6.71
CA ARG A 54 -3.99 -14.62 7.60
C ARG A 54 -2.70 -14.03 8.18
N ASP A 55 -1.71 -14.87 8.42
CA ASP A 55 -0.42 -14.45 8.97
C ASP A 55 0.37 -13.67 7.92
N GLU A 56 0.33 -14.09 6.65
CA GLU A 56 0.93 -13.35 5.56
C GLU A 56 0.21 -12.03 5.27
N ILE A 57 -1.12 -12.03 5.34
CA ILE A 57 -1.88 -10.77 5.27
C ILE A 57 -1.44 -9.84 6.41
N ALA A 58 -1.25 -10.34 7.63
CA ALA A 58 -0.76 -9.53 8.74
C ALA A 58 0.67 -9.01 8.50
N GLN A 59 1.55 -9.78 7.87
CA GLN A 59 2.90 -9.35 7.51
C GLN A 59 2.92 -8.12 6.58
N SER A 60 1.89 -7.92 5.76
CA SER A 60 1.75 -6.70 4.94
C SER A 60 1.64 -5.41 5.76
N PHE A 61 1.25 -5.50 7.03
CA PHE A 61 1.11 -4.39 7.97
C PHE A 61 2.40 -4.04 8.71
N TYR A 62 3.44 -4.87 8.67
CA TYR A 62 4.67 -4.61 9.45
C TYR A 62 5.97 -5.06 8.78
N ALA A 63 5.98 -6.19 8.10
CA ALA A 63 7.18 -6.87 7.61
C ALA A 63 7.47 -6.65 6.12
N VAL A 64 6.45 -6.51 5.28
CA VAL A 64 6.62 -6.42 3.81
C VAL A 64 6.40 -4.99 3.31
N ALA A 65 7.31 -4.52 2.47
CA ALA A 65 7.21 -3.23 1.77
C ALA A 65 7.32 -3.41 0.26
N VAL A 66 6.85 -2.38 -0.46
CA VAL A 66 6.80 -2.31 -1.91
C VAL A 66 7.55 -1.08 -2.39
N LYS A 67 8.52 -1.28 -3.27
CA LYS A 67 9.21 -0.21 -4.00
C LYS A 67 8.68 -0.17 -5.43
N LYS A 68 7.95 0.88 -5.76
CA LYS A 68 7.38 1.10 -7.10
C LYS A 68 8.38 1.85 -7.97
N THR A 69 8.70 1.31 -9.15
CA THR A 69 9.52 1.98 -10.15
C THR A 69 8.73 2.16 -11.44
N VAL A 70 8.89 3.32 -12.07
CA VAL A 70 8.21 3.67 -13.33
C VAL A 70 9.25 4.07 -14.35
N GLU A 71 9.36 3.27 -15.41
CA GLU A 71 10.30 3.45 -16.52
C GLU A 71 9.51 3.53 -17.83
N GLY A 72 9.16 4.74 -18.24
CA GLY A 72 8.30 4.97 -19.40
C GLY A 72 6.92 4.33 -19.20
N LYS A 73 6.58 3.34 -20.03
CA LYS A 73 5.33 2.56 -19.92
C LYS A 73 5.43 1.37 -18.97
N ARG A 74 6.62 1.04 -18.47
CA ARG A 74 6.85 -0.12 -17.60
C ARG A 74 6.75 0.31 -16.14
N HIS A 75 5.82 -0.29 -15.40
CA HIS A 75 5.64 -0.09 -13.97
C HIS A 75 6.02 -1.40 -13.28
N CYS A 76 6.98 -1.35 -12.35
CA CYS A 76 7.40 -2.52 -11.58
C CYS A 76 7.18 -2.28 -10.09
N ASP A 77 6.62 -3.27 -9.40
CA ASP A 77 6.43 -3.29 -7.97
C ASP A 77 7.40 -4.34 -7.37
N LEU A 78 8.45 -3.88 -6.67
CA LEU A 78 9.40 -4.74 -5.97
C LEU A 78 8.91 -4.96 -4.54
N PHE A 79 8.61 -6.21 -4.19
CA PHE A 79 8.23 -6.63 -2.85
C PHE A 79 9.45 -7.13 -2.10
N TYR A 80 9.64 -6.69 -0.86
CA TYR A 80 10.81 -7.05 -0.06
C TYR A 80 10.53 -7.07 1.45
N TRP A 81 11.34 -7.84 2.18
CA TRP A 81 11.34 -7.89 3.63
C TRP A 81 12.00 -6.64 4.21
N ARG A 82 11.29 -5.87 5.03
CA ARG A 82 11.79 -4.62 5.61
C ARG A 82 12.94 -4.82 6.60
N SER A 83 13.04 -5.98 7.23
CA SER A 83 14.06 -6.28 8.23
C SER A 83 15.44 -6.57 7.61
N THR A 84 15.47 -7.10 6.40
CA THR A 84 16.69 -7.61 5.75
C THR A 84 16.94 -7.00 4.38
N ASP A 85 16.00 -6.21 3.84
CA ASP A 85 15.94 -5.78 2.45
C ASP A 85 15.99 -6.93 1.43
N ALA A 86 15.69 -8.16 1.88
CA ALA A 86 15.66 -9.32 1.01
C ALA A 86 14.46 -9.22 0.06
N GLN A 87 14.76 -9.30 -1.24
CA GLN A 87 13.76 -9.32 -2.30
C GLN A 87 12.88 -10.58 -2.19
N ILE A 88 11.58 -10.40 -2.32
CA ILE A 88 10.58 -11.47 -2.36
C ILE A 88 10.20 -11.74 -3.83
N ARG A 89 9.64 -10.73 -4.51
CA ARG A 89 9.26 -10.80 -5.93
C ARG A 89 9.29 -9.42 -6.58
N VAL A 90 9.28 -9.41 -7.91
CA VAL A 90 9.14 -8.19 -8.73
C VAL A 90 8.04 -8.38 -9.75
N ASP A 91 7.00 -7.55 -9.65
CA ASP A 91 5.87 -7.60 -10.56
C ASP A 91 5.92 -6.42 -11.53
N CYS A 92 6.28 -6.70 -12.77
CA CYS A 92 6.36 -5.69 -13.83
C CYS A 92 5.17 -5.79 -14.78
N ARG A 93 4.50 -4.66 -15.01
CA ARG A 93 3.41 -4.52 -15.98
C ARG A 93 3.64 -3.34 -16.92
N THR A 94 3.18 -3.46 -18.15
CA THR A 94 3.14 -2.35 -19.09
C THR A 94 1.78 -1.66 -18.95
N VAL A 95 1.80 -0.36 -18.67
CA VAL A 95 0.58 0.47 -18.55
C VAL A 95 0.44 1.27 -19.85
N PHE A 96 -0.68 1.06 -20.55
CA PHE A 96 -1.05 1.85 -21.72
C PHE A 96 -1.96 2.99 -21.30
N SER A 97 -1.74 4.17 -21.86
CA SER A 97 -2.58 5.34 -21.61
C SER A 97 -3.63 5.49 -22.70
N THR A 98 -4.77 6.15 -22.41
CA THR A 98 -5.84 6.39 -23.40
C THR A 98 -5.35 7.15 -24.65
N SER A 99 -4.25 7.89 -24.55
CA SER A 99 -3.60 8.54 -25.68
C SER A 99 -2.92 7.54 -26.64
N ASP A 100 -2.44 6.41 -26.11
CA ASP A 100 -1.84 5.32 -26.90
C ASP A 100 -2.91 4.56 -27.70
N ASP A 101 -4.08 4.35 -27.11
CA ASP A 101 -5.22 3.68 -27.77
C ASP A 101 -5.70 4.47 -28.99
N LYS A 102 -5.72 5.81 -28.89
CA LYS A 102 -6.08 6.70 -30.00
C LYS A 102 -5.03 6.72 -31.11
N ALA A 103 -3.76 6.48 -30.80
CA ALA A 103 -2.70 6.37 -31.80
C ALA A 103 -2.75 5.04 -32.55
N ALA A 104 -3.12 3.95 -31.86
CA ALA A 104 -3.31 2.63 -32.47
C ALA A 104 -4.61 2.50 -33.30
N ALA A 105 -5.60 3.35 -33.04
CA ALA A 105 -6.88 3.38 -33.74
C ALA A 105 -6.89 4.22 -35.03
N LYS A 106 -5.76 4.80 -35.44
CA LYS A 106 -5.66 5.53 -36.71
C LYS A 106 -5.23 4.54 -37.82
N PRO A 107 -6.03 4.40 -38.90
CA PRO A 107 -5.73 3.46 -39.98
C PRO A 107 -4.46 3.82 -40.75
#